data_AF-A0A4U5NWN6-F1
#
_entry.id   AF-A0A4U5NWN6-F1
#
_cell.length_a   1.000
_cell.length_b   1.000
_cell.length_c   1.000
_cell.angle_alpha   90.00
_cell.angle_beta   90.00
_cell.angle_gamma   90.00
#
_symmetry.space_group_name_H-M   'P 1'
#
loop_
_entity.id
_entity.type
_entity.pdbx_description
1 polymer ?
#
loop_
_entity_poly.entity_id
_entity_poly.type
_entity_poly.pdbx_seq_one_letter_code
_entity_poly.pdbx_strand_id
1 'polypeptide(L)'
;MSTLEALLEDDEDESQRENGQGGQGLQGGRKVEGAAALAQVLQQISDDSNGEESQLGTRLETMMLKFVQFLELNNAIIGRTGPPPEHVKETAEYGIRDLITACTDMSAEHVRIGAQHSMENRNETFNERVKELDASIAMQDDKMKQLGAAMGDVAFKM
;
A
#
# COMPACT_ATOMS: atom_id res chain seq x y z
N MET A 1 -11.95 19.23 -48.46
CA MET A 1 -11.56 20.64 -48.25
C MET A 1 -12.70 21.35 -47.54
N SER A 2 -12.36 22.04 -46.44
CA SER A 2 -13.17 23.01 -45.66
C SER A 2 -14.34 22.41 -44.87
N THR A 3 -14.50 22.61 -43.56
CA THR A 3 -14.36 23.83 -42.74
C THR A 3 -13.82 23.52 -41.34
N LEU A 4 -12.53 23.80 -41.11
CA LEU A 4 -11.82 23.64 -39.85
C LEU A 4 -11.06 24.95 -39.63
N GLU A 5 -11.76 26.05 -39.29
CA GLU A 5 -11.11 27.38 -39.25
C GLU A 5 -11.89 28.49 -38.50
N ALA A 6 -12.90 28.19 -37.66
CA ALA A 6 -13.80 29.26 -37.16
C ALA A 6 -14.05 29.32 -35.64
N LEU A 7 -13.25 28.67 -34.79
CA LEU A 7 -13.52 28.71 -33.32
C LEU A 7 -12.26 28.73 -32.45
N LEU A 8 -11.12 29.13 -33.02
CA LEU A 8 -9.96 29.63 -32.29
C LEU A 8 -9.85 31.13 -32.61
N GLU A 9 -9.49 31.92 -31.61
CA GLU A 9 -9.24 33.37 -31.64
C GLU A 9 -10.44 34.25 -31.23
N ASP A 10 -10.56 34.46 -29.92
CA ASP A 10 -10.67 35.80 -29.35
C ASP A 10 -9.76 35.83 -28.10
N ASP A 11 -8.60 36.46 -28.29
CA ASP A 11 -7.70 37.03 -27.30
C ASP A 11 -8.47 38.07 -26.43
N GLU A 12 -8.09 38.52 -25.23
CA GLU A 12 -6.80 39.06 -24.81
C GLU A 12 -6.66 39.05 -23.27
N ASP A 13 -5.39 39.04 -22.87
CA ASP A 13 -4.77 39.20 -21.56
C ASP A 13 -5.30 40.36 -20.68
N GLU A 14 -5.07 40.23 -19.36
CA GLU A 14 -4.15 41.11 -18.60
C GLU A 14 -4.58 41.28 -17.13
N SER A 15 -3.85 40.66 -16.20
CA SER A 15 -3.47 41.28 -14.92
C SER A 15 -2.35 40.48 -14.25
N GLN A 16 -1.12 40.93 -14.53
CA GLN A 16 0.07 40.58 -13.77
C GLN A 16 0.08 41.28 -12.40
N ARG A 17 0.77 40.64 -11.44
CA ARG A 17 1.81 41.17 -10.53
C ARG A 17 1.64 40.90 -9.02
N GLU A 18 2.62 40.13 -8.54
CA GLU A 18 3.50 40.39 -7.38
C GLU A 18 2.89 40.41 -5.96
N ASN A 19 3.25 39.42 -5.11
CA ASN A 19 4.41 39.53 -4.21
C ASN A 19 4.49 38.41 -3.15
N GLY A 20 5.70 37.90 -2.93
CA GLY A 20 6.33 37.86 -1.59
C GLY A 20 5.88 36.83 -0.54
N GLN A 21 6.67 35.77 -0.41
CA GLN A 21 7.09 35.04 0.80
C GLN A 21 6.39 35.33 2.15
N GLY A 22 5.97 34.24 2.84
CA GLY A 22 5.97 34.17 4.30
C GLY A 22 4.94 33.22 4.88
N GLY A 23 5.38 32.10 5.47
CA GLY A 23 4.53 31.32 6.38
C GLY A 23 4.85 29.84 6.48
N GLN A 24 5.86 29.49 7.27
CA GLN A 24 5.97 28.17 7.88
C GLN A 24 4.70 27.89 8.70
N GLY A 25 4.08 26.73 8.47
CA GLY A 25 2.94 26.23 9.24
C GLY A 25 2.95 24.71 9.25
N LEU A 26 3.73 24.13 10.16
CA LEU A 26 3.63 22.74 10.60
C LEU A 26 2.20 22.47 11.10
N GLN A 27 1.53 21.43 10.61
CA GLN A 27 0.94 20.33 11.42
C GLN A 27 -0.12 19.53 10.66
N GLY A 28 -0.01 18.20 10.77
CA GLY A 28 -1.19 17.35 10.97
C GLY A 28 -1.69 16.58 9.76
N GLY A 29 -1.05 15.46 9.41
CA GLY A 29 -1.61 14.56 8.40
C GLY A 29 -0.82 13.29 8.12
N ARG A 30 -0.21 12.63 9.12
CA ARG A 30 0.36 11.26 8.94
C ARG A 30 -0.74 10.21 8.85
N LYS A 31 -1.60 10.34 7.85
CA LYS A 31 -2.58 9.34 7.44
C LYS A 31 -2.49 9.32 5.92
N VAL A 32 -2.39 8.13 5.34
CA VAL A 32 -2.43 7.85 3.88
C VAL A 32 -1.09 7.89 3.10
N GLU A 33 0.08 7.74 3.73
CA GLU A 33 1.31 7.48 2.93
C GLU A 33 1.36 6.04 2.40
N GLY A 34 0.95 5.03 3.18
CA GLY A 34 0.99 3.63 2.74
C GLY A 34 -0.02 3.27 1.63
N ALA A 35 -1.22 3.86 1.67
CA ALA A 35 -2.24 3.59 0.65
C ALA A 35 -1.96 4.34 -0.67
N ALA A 36 -1.39 5.55 -0.59
CA ALA A 36 -0.95 6.30 -1.77
C ALA A 36 0.27 5.63 -2.43
N ALA A 37 1.21 5.09 -1.64
CA ALA A 37 2.33 4.30 -2.15
C ALA A 37 1.84 3.01 -2.82
N LEU A 38 0.88 2.30 -2.22
CA LEU A 38 0.30 1.10 -2.84
C LEU A 38 -0.45 1.43 -4.14
N ALA A 39 -1.17 2.55 -4.20
CA ALA A 39 -1.85 2.99 -5.41
C ALA A 39 -0.86 3.38 -6.53
N GLN A 40 0.23 4.06 -6.21
CA GLN A 40 1.30 4.37 -7.19
C GLN A 40 1.98 3.11 -7.71
N VAL A 41 2.23 2.13 -6.84
CA VAL A 41 2.78 0.82 -7.22
C VAL A 41 1.80 0.08 -8.14
N LEU A 42 0.51 0.03 -7.81
CA LEU A 42 -0.50 -0.61 -8.66
C LEU A 42 -0.59 0.03 -10.05
N GLN A 43 -0.35 1.34 -10.14
CA GLN A 43 -0.31 2.07 -11.39
C GLN A 43 0.96 1.77 -12.21
N GLN A 44 2.12 1.60 -11.57
CA GLN A 44 3.34 1.13 -12.24
C GLN A 44 3.21 -0.32 -12.74
N ILE A 45 2.52 -1.19 -12.00
CA ILE A 45 2.27 -2.59 -12.39
C ILE A 45 1.42 -2.69 -13.67
N SER A 46 0.52 -1.74 -13.91
CA SER A 46 -0.27 -1.64 -15.14
C SER A 46 0.64 -1.45 -16.37
N ASP A 47 1.68 -0.64 -16.21
CA ASP A 47 2.53 -0.19 -17.32
C ASP A 47 3.66 -1.21 -17.62
N ASP A 48 4.09 -2.02 -16.64
CA ASP A 48 5.13 -3.05 -16.75
C ASP A 48 4.62 -4.46 -17.10
N SER A 49 3.45 -4.56 -17.74
CA SER A 49 2.82 -5.84 -18.09
C SER A 49 3.55 -6.68 -19.17
N ASN A 50 4.79 -6.31 -19.52
CA ASN A 50 5.71 -7.09 -20.35
C ASN A 50 6.60 -8.01 -19.52
N GLY A 51 6.01 -9.03 -18.88
CA GLY A 51 6.71 -10.27 -18.51
C GLY A 51 8.06 -10.15 -17.78
N GLU A 52 8.27 -9.10 -16.97
CA GLU A 52 9.52 -8.94 -16.25
C GLU A 52 9.70 -10.05 -15.20
N GLU A 53 10.91 -10.61 -15.16
CA GLU A 53 11.28 -11.63 -14.17
C GLU A 53 11.00 -11.13 -12.74
N SER A 54 10.51 -12.04 -11.89
CA SER A 54 10.20 -11.71 -10.50
C SER A 54 11.41 -11.16 -9.76
N GLN A 55 11.26 -9.99 -9.14
CA GLN A 55 12.28 -9.41 -8.26
C GLN A 55 12.03 -9.77 -6.78
N LEU A 56 11.11 -10.69 -6.50
CA LEU A 56 10.69 -11.01 -5.13
C LEU A 56 11.86 -11.54 -4.29
N GLY A 57 12.73 -12.36 -4.87
CA GLY A 57 13.94 -12.86 -4.21
C GLY A 57 14.82 -11.71 -3.72
N THR A 58 15.19 -10.80 -4.63
CA THR A 58 16.02 -9.62 -4.31
C THR A 58 15.37 -8.71 -3.26
N ARG A 59 14.04 -8.51 -3.33
CA ARG A 59 13.32 -7.68 -2.36
C ARG A 59 13.22 -8.34 -0.98
N LEU A 60 13.04 -9.66 -0.92
CA LEU A 60 13.08 -10.43 0.31
C LEU A 60 14.48 -10.37 0.96
N GLU A 61 15.54 -10.55 0.17
CA GLU A 61 16.93 -10.41 0.63
C GLU A 61 17.20 -9.01 1.19
N THR A 62 16.71 -7.97 0.50
CA THR A 62 16.83 -6.58 0.96
C THR A 62 16.10 -6.36 2.30
N MET A 63 14.88 -6.87 2.44
CA MET A 63 14.13 -6.81 3.70
C MET A 63 14.86 -7.53 4.84
N MET A 64 15.40 -8.72 4.57
CA MET A 64 16.20 -9.47 5.55
C MET A 64 17.47 -8.72 5.95
N LEU A 65 18.18 -8.12 4.99
CA LEU A 65 19.37 -7.32 5.26
C LEU A 65 19.04 -6.10 6.14
N LYS A 66 17.94 -5.39 5.84
CA LYS A 66 17.47 -4.26 6.65
C LYS A 66 17.09 -4.68 8.06
N PHE A 67 16.54 -5.88 8.23
CA PHE A 67 16.23 -6.43 9.55
C PHE A 67 17.49 -6.76 10.35
N VAL A 68 18.49 -7.37 9.73
CA VAL A 68 19.79 -7.62 10.39
C VAL A 68 20.45 -6.30 10.77
N GLN A 69 20.51 -5.32 9.87
CA GLN A 69 21.08 -4.00 10.14
C GLN A 69 20.35 -3.30 11.30
N PHE A 70 19.03 -3.38 11.36
CA PHE A 70 18.25 -2.85 12.48
C PHE A 70 18.66 -3.48 13.81
N LEU A 71 18.80 -4.81 13.84
CA LEU A 71 19.23 -5.53 15.05
C LEU A 71 20.66 -5.16 15.44
N GLU A 72 21.58 -5.05 14.49
CA GLU A 72 22.96 -4.65 14.76
C GLU A 72 23.03 -3.23 15.33
N LEU A 73 22.32 -2.28 14.73
CA LEU A 73 22.30 -0.89 15.17
C LEU A 73 21.69 -0.72 16.58
N ASN A 74 20.66 -1.49 16.92
CA ASN A 74 19.97 -1.37 18.20
C ASN A 74 20.58 -2.25 19.31
N ASN A 75 21.31 -3.32 18.96
CA ASN A 75 22.01 -4.16 19.92
C ASN A 75 23.50 -3.82 20.08
N ALA A 76 24.04 -2.91 19.25
CA ALA A 76 25.42 -2.44 19.38
C ALA A 76 25.60 -1.64 20.69
N ILE A 77 26.07 -2.32 21.73
CA ILE A 77 26.58 -1.65 22.94
C ILE A 77 27.97 -1.13 22.62
N ILE A 78 28.09 0.18 22.41
CA ILE A 78 29.37 0.84 22.19
C ILE A 78 29.94 1.30 23.54
N GLY A 79 30.99 0.64 24.03
CA GLY A 79 31.79 1.09 25.17
C GLY A 79 31.22 0.78 26.57
N ARG A 80 31.81 1.40 27.62
CA ARG A 80 31.41 1.22 29.03
C ARG A 80 30.16 2.01 29.44
N THR A 81 29.75 2.96 28.61
CA THR A 81 28.56 3.81 28.79
C THR A 81 27.78 3.72 27.49
N GLY A 82 26.56 3.17 27.53
CA GLY A 82 25.72 3.03 26.35
C GLY A 82 25.36 4.38 25.70
N PRO A 83 24.83 4.36 24.47
CA PRO A 83 24.41 5.57 23.78
C PRO A 83 23.33 6.34 24.56
N PRO A 84 23.25 7.67 24.40
CA PRO A 84 22.18 8.47 25.02
C PRO A 84 20.80 8.03 24.49
N PRO A 85 19.74 8.12 25.31
CA PRO A 85 18.40 7.66 24.93
C PRO A 85 17.86 8.30 23.65
N GLU A 86 18.20 9.56 23.39
CA GLU A 86 17.79 10.31 22.20
C GLU A 86 18.37 9.69 20.93
N HIS A 87 19.63 9.23 20.99
CA HIS A 87 20.29 8.58 19.87
C HIS A 87 19.71 7.18 19.60
N VAL A 88 19.36 6.44 20.66
CA VAL A 88 18.67 5.15 20.53
C VAL A 88 17.31 5.34 19.87
N LYS A 89 16.55 6.36 20.31
CA LYS A 89 15.26 6.69 19.74
C LYS A 89 15.38 7.05 18.26
N GLU A 90 16.29 7.93 17.89
CA GLU A 90 16.50 8.34 16.49
C GLU A 90 16.88 7.14 15.60
N THR A 91 17.83 6.32 16.05
CA THR A 91 18.28 5.12 15.32
C THR A 91 17.16 4.09 15.18
N ALA A 92 16.34 3.91 16.22
CA ALA A 92 15.17 3.04 16.17
C ALA A 92 14.11 3.56 15.21
N GLU A 93 13.77 4.86 15.25
CA GLU A 93 12.78 5.47 14.36
C GLU A 93 13.21 5.39 12.89
N TYR A 94 14.49 5.65 12.61
CA TYR A 94 15.04 5.52 11.27
C TYR A 94 15.00 4.07 10.79
N GLY A 95 15.49 3.13 11.61
CA GLY A 95 15.51 1.72 11.24
C GLY A 95 14.13 1.08 11.09
N ILE A 96 13.14 1.49 11.90
CA ILE A 96 11.74 1.08 11.72
C ILE A 96 11.19 1.60 10.39
N ARG A 97 11.49 2.85 10.03
CA ARG A 97 11.04 3.43 8.76
C ARG A 97 11.64 2.67 7.57
N ASP A 98 12.94 2.40 7.60
CA ASP A 98 13.64 1.63 6.57
C ASP A 98 13.05 0.22 6.41
N LEU A 99 12.73 -0.44 7.54
CA LEU A 99 12.07 -1.74 7.54
C LEU A 99 10.67 -1.69 6.93
N ILE A 100 9.87 -0.68 7.28
CA ILE A 100 8.53 -0.51 6.71
C ILE A 100 8.62 -0.33 5.19
N THR A 101 9.57 0.47 4.71
CA THR A 101 9.79 0.65 3.26
C THR A 101 10.13 -0.68 2.59
N ALA A 102 11.11 -1.44 3.13
CA ALA A 102 11.49 -2.72 2.55
C ALA A 102 10.34 -3.76 2.56
N CYS A 103 9.55 -3.81 3.63
CA CYS A 103 8.36 -4.65 3.70
C CYS A 103 7.30 -4.23 2.69
N THR A 104 7.12 -2.93 2.47
CA THR A 104 6.18 -2.38 1.49
C THR A 104 6.62 -2.75 0.08
N ASP A 105 7.90 -2.60 -0.25
CA ASP A 105 8.46 -2.97 -1.54
C ASP A 105 8.32 -4.46 -1.85
N MET A 106 8.56 -5.32 -0.85
CA MET A 106 8.35 -6.77 -0.98
C MET A 106 6.87 -7.09 -1.19
N SER A 107 5.98 -6.47 -0.42
CA SER A 107 4.53 -6.69 -0.52
C SER A 107 3.98 -6.23 -1.87
N ALA A 108 4.47 -5.09 -2.37
CA ALA A 108 4.20 -4.56 -3.70
C ALA A 108 4.52 -5.58 -4.81
N GLU A 109 5.72 -6.16 -4.75
CA GLU A 109 6.14 -7.16 -5.74
C GLU A 109 5.34 -8.47 -5.63
N HIS A 110 4.99 -8.89 -4.41
CA HIS A 110 4.11 -10.04 -4.22
C HIS A 110 2.72 -9.81 -4.86
N VAL A 111 2.15 -8.62 -4.69
CA VAL A 111 0.88 -8.23 -5.32
C VAL A 111 1.02 -8.19 -6.85
N ARG A 112 2.13 -7.65 -7.38
CA ARG A 112 2.42 -7.64 -8.82
C ARG A 112 2.41 -9.04 -9.40
N ILE A 113 3.15 -9.97 -8.78
CA ILE A 113 3.25 -11.36 -9.23
C ILE A 113 1.87 -12.03 -9.18
N GLY A 114 1.10 -11.80 -8.12
CA GLY A 114 -0.27 -12.32 -8.03
C GLY A 114 -1.18 -11.79 -9.14
N ALA A 115 -1.08 -10.51 -9.47
CA ALA A 115 -1.82 -9.90 -10.58
C ALA A 115 -1.39 -10.48 -11.93
N GLN A 116 -0.08 -10.62 -12.17
CA GLN A 116 0.46 -11.23 -13.38
C GLN A 116 0.00 -12.69 -13.52
N HIS A 117 0.11 -13.48 -12.45
CA HIS A 117 -0.34 -14.87 -12.42
C HIS A 117 -1.84 -15.00 -12.73
N SER A 118 -2.66 -14.09 -12.19
CA SER A 118 -4.10 -14.05 -12.47
C SER A 118 -4.41 -13.73 -13.94
N MET A 119 -3.63 -12.84 -14.56
CA MET A 119 -3.79 -12.50 -15.99
C MET A 119 -3.37 -13.64 -16.92
N GLU A 120 -2.30 -14.35 -16.56
CA GLU A 120 -1.79 -15.51 -17.30
C GLU A 120 -2.69 -16.75 -17.13
N ASN A 121 -3.24 -16.97 -15.92
CA ASN A 121 -4.03 -18.15 -15.55
C ASN A 121 -5.49 -17.79 -15.23
N ARG A 122 -6.10 -16.94 -16.08
CA ARG A 122 -7.44 -16.38 -15.87
C ARG A 122 -8.51 -17.40 -15.52
N ASN A 123 -8.55 -18.53 -16.24
CA ASN A 123 -9.58 -19.56 -16.04
C ASN A 123 -9.40 -20.28 -14.70
N GLU A 124 -8.16 -20.58 -14.31
CA GLU A 124 -7.87 -21.23 -13.02
C GLU A 124 -8.19 -20.29 -11.87
N THR A 125 -7.69 -19.05 -11.94
CA THR A 125 -7.94 -18.02 -10.92
C THR A 125 -9.44 -17.71 -10.77
N PHE A 126 -10.18 -17.66 -11.88
CA PHE A 126 -11.63 -17.50 -11.84
C PHE A 126 -12.33 -18.66 -11.13
N ASN A 127 -11.94 -19.90 -11.44
CA ASN A 127 -12.51 -21.09 -10.81
C ASN A 127 -12.21 -21.15 -9.30
N GLU A 128 -11.01 -20.75 -8.89
CA GLU A 128 -10.66 -20.62 -7.47
C GLU A 128 -11.52 -19.56 -6.78
N ARG A 129 -11.70 -18.39 -7.42
CA ARG A 129 -12.55 -17.31 -6.89
C ARG A 129 -14.00 -17.76 -6.71
N VAL A 130 -14.53 -18.55 -7.64
CA VAL A 130 -15.88 -19.13 -7.52
C VAL A 130 -15.97 -20.05 -6.31
N LYS A 131 -14.99 -20.93 -6.10
CA LYS A 131 -14.96 -21.82 -4.93
C LYS A 131 -14.89 -21.05 -3.61
N GLU A 132 -14.10 -19.98 -3.54
CA GLU A 132 -14.02 -19.11 -2.36
C GLU A 132 -15.34 -18.41 -2.07
N LEU A 133 -16.04 -17.95 -3.12
CA LEU A 133 -17.37 -17.35 -3.00
C LEU A 133 -18.39 -18.36 -2.50
N ASP A 134 -18.42 -19.58 -3.06
CA ASP A 134 -19.32 -20.64 -2.60
C ASP A 134 -19.08 -20.98 -1.12
N ALA A 135 -17.81 -21.06 -0.70
CA ALA A 135 -17.47 -21.28 0.72
C ALA A 135 -17.93 -20.11 1.60
N SER A 136 -17.77 -18.86 1.14
CA SER A 136 -18.20 -17.67 1.88
C SER A 136 -19.72 -17.59 2.00
N ILE A 137 -20.46 -17.95 0.96
CA ILE A 137 -21.93 -18.03 0.96
C ILE A 137 -22.37 -19.09 1.98
N ALA A 138 -21.75 -20.28 1.95
CA ALA A 138 -22.07 -21.34 2.90
C ALA A 138 -21.84 -20.91 4.37
N MET A 139 -20.74 -20.19 4.64
CA MET A 139 -20.49 -19.63 5.98
C MET A 139 -21.51 -18.56 6.37
N GLN A 140 -21.92 -17.69 5.43
CA GLN A 140 -22.94 -16.67 5.69
C GLN A 140 -24.31 -17.30 5.96
N ASP A 141 -24.69 -18.33 5.20
CA ASP A 141 -25.93 -19.08 5.41
C ASP A 141 -25.96 -19.75 6.79
N ASP A 142 -24.85 -20.35 7.20
CA ASP A 142 -24.73 -20.93 8.53
C ASP A 142 -24.86 -19.86 9.63
N LYS A 143 -24.17 -18.73 9.47
CA LYS A 143 -24.25 -17.61 10.40
C LYS A 143 -25.67 -17.02 10.49
N MET A 144 -26.38 -16.95 9.37
CA MET A 144 -27.78 -16.50 9.32
C MET A 144 -28.72 -17.47 10.03
N LYS A 145 -28.52 -18.79 9.87
CA LYS A 145 -29.28 -19.81 10.59
C LYS A 145 -29.05 -19.71 12.10
N GLN A 146 -27.80 -19.53 12.53
CA GLN A 146 -27.46 -19.34 13.94
C GLN A 146 -28.11 -18.08 14.52
N LEU A 147 -28.07 -16.96 13.79
CA LEU A 147 -28.75 -15.72 14.17
C LEU A 147 -30.27 -15.89 14.27
N GLY A 148 -30.88 -16.57 13.29
CA GLY A 148 -32.31 -16.86 13.30
C GLY A 148 -32.73 -17.71 14.51
N ALA A 149 -31.95 -18.73 14.87
CA ALA A 149 -32.18 -19.54 16.06
C ALA A 149 -32.07 -18.71 17.35
N ALA A 150 -31.03 -17.88 17.47
CA ALA A 150 -30.85 -17.01 18.62
C ALA A 150 -31.98 -15.97 18.77
N MET A 151 -32.46 -15.39 17.66
CA MET A 151 -33.58 -14.45 17.67
C MET A 151 -34.92 -15.13 17.99
N GLY A 152 -35.14 -16.35 17.48
CA GLY A 152 -36.31 -17.17 17.83
C GLY A 152 -36.37 -17.49 19.33
N ASP A 153 -35.22 -17.84 19.92
CA ASP A 153 -35.09 -18.07 21.36
C ASP A 153 -35.36 -16.83 22.21
N VAL A 154 -34.99 -15.64 21.72
CA VAL A 154 -35.29 -14.37 22.39
C VAL A 154 -36.78 -14.02 22.27
N ALA A 155 -37.39 -14.23 21.10
CA ALA A 155 -38.82 -13.97 20.88
C ALA A 155 -39.73 -14.92 21.69
N PHE A 156 -39.29 -16.16 21.98
CA PHE A 156 -40.04 -17.11 22.80
C PHE A 156 -39.89 -16.86 24.32
N LYS A 157 -38.88 -16.09 24.74
CA LYS A 157 -38.64 -15.74 26.16
C LYS A 157 -39.26 -14.40 26.59
N MET A 158 -39.83 -13.63 25.67
CA MET A 158 -40.64 -12.44 25.95
C MET A 158 -42.13 -12.81 26.02
#